data_AF-A0A2G6BSL8-F1
#
_entry.id   AF-A0A2G6BSL8-F1
#
_cell.length_a   1.000
_cell.length_b   1.000
_cell.length_c   1.000
_cell.angle_alpha   90.00
_cell.angle_beta   90.00
_cell.angle_gamma   90.00
#
_symmetry.space_group_name_H-M   'P 1'
#
loop_
_entity.id
_entity.type
_entity.pdbx_description
1 polymer ?
#
loop_
_entity_poly.entity_id
_entity_poly.type
_entity_poly.pdbx_seq_one_letter_code
_entity_poly.pdbx_strand_id
1 'polypeptide(L)'
;MTPDEQFSAVGRMKKKIENNFLEFGQLLSEIKHSKVFKFKGYKTFKEFVEIEYNMASAFASKLISTYEIFIKDLDIDETSAKEIGFDRLNMIRPMLKDSSYEETAEWLKRAGDLSAAELREEVKDARDKKKDMSKTMKEVLTDQYLERMVTFFNCSTKELNFKLALYFQDSDLESIRKTVLERQRKFEEETETE
;
A
#
# COMPACT_ATOMS: atom_id res chain seq x y z
N MET A 1 9.83 31.65 -29.61
CA MET A 1 9.70 31.23 -28.21
C MET A 1 11.10 30.98 -27.68
N THR A 2 11.53 31.69 -26.66
CA THR A 2 12.87 31.53 -26.08
C THR A 2 12.91 30.30 -25.16
N PRO A 3 14.10 29.76 -24.83
CA PRO A 3 14.22 28.66 -23.86
C PRO A 3 13.55 28.95 -22.50
N ASP A 4 13.67 30.18 -21.99
CA ASP A 4 13.04 30.57 -20.72
C ASP A 4 11.50 30.61 -20.79
N GLU A 5 10.96 31.03 -21.93
CA GLU A 5 9.51 30.97 -22.19
C GLU A 5 9.01 29.53 -22.24
N GLN A 6 9.81 28.60 -22.77
CA GLN A 6 9.50 27.17 -22.81
C GLN A 6 9.49 26.57 -21.40
N PHE A 7 10.53 26.81 -20.59
CA PHE A 7 10.57 26.33 -19.21
C PHE A 7 9.42 26.89 -18.36
N SER A 8 9.12 28.18 -18.53
CA SER A 8 8.00 28.82 -17.85
C SER A 8 6.64 28.23 -18.28
N ALA A 9 6.50 27.89 -19.57
CA ALA A 9 5.29 27.25 -20.08
C ALA A 9 5.09 25.84 -19.49
N VAL A 10 6.16 25.04 -19.41
CA VAL A 10 6.14 23.72 -18.79
C VAL A 10 5.74 23.81 -17.31
N GLY A 11 6.33 24.75 -16.55
CA GLY A 11 5.99 24.96 -15.15
C GLY A 11 4.51 25.33 -14.95
N ARG A 12 3.95 26.21 -15.79
CA ARG A 12 2.51 26.56 -15.74
C ARG A 12 1.61 25.37 -16.06
N MET A 13 1.96 24.55 -17.05
CA MET A 13 1.18 23.37 -17.40
C MET A 13 1.21 22.31 -16.29
N LYS A 14 2.39 22.07 -15.71
CA LYS A 14 2.54 21.19 -14.56
C LYS A 14 1.63 21.62 -13.40
N LYS A 15 1.65 22.91 -13.03
CA LYS A 15 0.81 23.44 -11.95
C LYS A 15 -0.69 23.28 -12.23
N LYS A 16 -1.13 23.43 -13.48
CA LYS A 16 -2.54 23.18 -13.85
C LYS A 16 -2.94 21.71 -13.65
N ILE A 17 -2.06 20.77 -14.00
CA ILE A 17 -2.30 19.34 -13.80
C ILE A 17 -2.34 19.01 -12.30
N GLU A 18 -1.38 19.56 -11.53
CA GLU A 18 -1.31 19.39 -10.08
C GLU A 18 -2.47 20.06 -9.32
N ASN A 19 -3.10 21.08 -9.89
CA ASN A 19 -4.28 21.67 -9.24
C ASN A 19 -5.54 20.82 -9.46
N ASN A 20 -5.59 20.04 -10.54
CA ASN A 20 -6.81 19.36 -10.97
C ASN A 20 -6.85 17.87 -10.61
N PHE A 21 -5.78 17.27 -10.09
CA PHE A 21 -5.74 15.82 -9.84
C PHE A 21 -6.75 15.38 -8.77
N LEU A 22 -7.03 16.21 -7.77
CA LEU A 22 -8.03 15.91 -6.73
C LEU A 22 -9.45 15.92 -7.29
N GLU A 23 -9.79 16.97 -8.06
CA GLU A 23 -11.09 17.07 -8.74
C GLU A 23 -11.31 15.92 -9.72
N PHE A 24 -10.27 15.56 -10.49
CA PHE A 24 -10.28 14.37 -11.34
C PHE A 24 -10.48 13.09 -10.54
N GLY A 25 -9.74 12.91 -9.45
CA GLY A 25 -9.86 11.76 -8.57
C GLY A 25 -11.28 11.61 -7.99
N GLN A 26 -11.86 12.73 -7.55
CA GLN A 26 -13.23 12.79 -7.05
C GLN A 26 -14.25 12.37 -8.11
N LEU A 27 -14.26 13.03 -9.27
CA LEU A 27 -15.22 12.74 -10.34
C LEU A 27 -15.10 11.29 -10.82
N LEU A 28 -13.87 10.78 -10.97
CA LEU A 28 -13.64 9.39 -11.35
C LEU A 28 -14.11 8.41 -10.26
N SER A 29 -13.91 8.75 -8.98
CA SER A 29 -14.39 7.95 -7.83
C SER A 29 -15.92 7.87 -7.85
N GLU A 30 -16.59 9.01 -8.00
CA GLU A 30 -18.05 9.10 -8.07
C GLU A 30 -18.60 8.29 -9.25
N ILE A 31 -18.05 8.48 -10.46
CA ILE A 31 -18.48 7.73 -11.66
C ILE A 31 -18.28 6.22 -11.47
N LYS A 32 -17.15 5.80 -10.86
CA LYS A 32 -16.85 4.39 -10.63
C LYS A 32 -17.82 3.76 -9.64
N HIS A 33 -18.06 4.40 -8.49
CA HIS A 33 -18.94 3.89 -7.43
C HIS A 33 -20.41 3.87 -7.84
N SER A 34 -20.88 4.95 -8.46
CA SER A 34 -22.26 5.06 -8.99
C SER A 34 -22.48 4.25 -10.28
N LYS A 35 -21.41 3.72 -10.88
CA LYS A 35 -21.42 2.99 -12.14
C LYS A 35 -22.03 3.79 -13.30
N VAL A 36 -21.92 5.13 -13.27
CA VAL A 36 -22.50 6.03 -14.29
C VAL A 36 -21.96 5.75 -15.68
N PHE A 37 -20.74 5.20 -15.80
CA PHE A 37 -20.18 4.75 -17.08
C PHE A 37 -21.07 3.75 -17.83
N LYS A 38 -21.95 3.03 -17.14
CA LYS A 38 -22.93 2.12 -17.78
C LYS A 38 -23.99 2.85 -18.60
N PHE A 39 -24.33 4.10 -18.26
CA PHE A 39 -25.26 4.91 -19.06
C PHE A 39 -24.71 5.21 -20.45
N LYS A 40 -23.38 5.23 -20.60
CA LYS A 40 -22.70 5.36 -21.90
C LYS A 40 -22.47 4.01 -22.60
N GLY A 41 -22.97 2.90 -22.05
CA GLY A 41 -22.89 1.57 -22.66
C GLY A 41 -21.61 0.78 -22.35
N TYR A 42 -20.71 1.27 -21.49
CA TYR A 42 -19.51 0.54 -21.09
C TYR A 42 -19.80 -0.55 -20.06
N LYS A 43 -19.16 -1.72 -20.19
CA LYS A 43 -19.36 -2.83 -19.25
C LYS A 43 -18.56 -2.64 -17.98
N THR A 44 -17.34 -2.11 -18.10
CA THR A 44 -16.42 -1.89 -16.99
C THR A 44 -15.93 -0.45 -16.93
N PHE A 45 -15.57 0.03 -15.73
CA PHE A 45 -14.96 1.35 -15.56
C PHE A 45 -13.63 1.47 -16.32
N LYS A 46 -12.88 0.36 -16.40
CA LYS A 46 -11.63 0.28 -17.17
C LYS A 46 -11.87 0.61 -18.64
N GLU A 47 -12.83 -0.06 -19.28
CA GLU A 47 -13.19 0.20 -20.69
C GLU A 47 -13.58 1.66 -20.89
N PHE A 48 -14.38 2.21 -19.97
CA PHE A 48 -14.82 3.60 -20.03
C PHE A 48 -13.64 4.58 -20.04
N VAL A 49 -12.69 4.48 -19.10
CA VAL A 49 -11.57 5.42 -19.03
C VAL A 49 -10.57 5.25 -20.18
N GLU A 50 -10.35 4.01 -20.64
CA GLU A 50 -9.41 3.71 -21.72
C GLU A 50 -9.97 4.11 -23.09
N ILE A 51 -11.26 3.90 -23.35
CA ILE A 51 -11.88 4.16 -24.65
C ILE A 51 -12.33 5.62 -24.77
N GLU A 52 -13.06 6.15 -23.78
CA GLU A 52 -13.67 7.49 -23.87
C GLU A 52 -12.63 8.60 -23.70
N TYR A 53 -11.66 8.40 -22.80
CA TYR A 53 -10.69 9.45 -22.43
C TYR A 53 -9.25 9.12 -22.81
N ASN A 54 -9.01 7.98 -23.46
CA ASN A 54 -7.66 7.50 -23.80
C ASN A 54 -6.71 7.53 -22.59
N MET A 55 -7.24 7.20 -21.41
CA MET A 55 -6.53 7.27 -20.14
C MET A 55 -6.21 5.87 -19.64
N ALA A 56 -4.93 5.61 -19.32
CA ALA A 56 -4.53 4.35 -18.74
C ALA A 56 -5.29 4.08 -17.43
N SER A 57 -5.92 2.90 -17.31
CA SER A 57 -6.72 2.55 -16.14
C SER A 57 -5.92 2.58 -14.83
N ALA A 58 -4.61 2.31 -14.88
CA ALA A 58 -3.72 2.44 -13.73
C ALA A 58 -3.59 3.89 -13.25
N PHE A 59 -3.53 4.86 -14.17
CA PHE A 59 -3.47 6.28 -13.83
C PHE A 59 -4.79 6.77 -13.23
N ALA A 60 -5.93 6.41 -13.86
CA ALA A 60 -7.26 6.69 -13.31
C ALA A 60 -7.42 6.10 -11.90
N SER A 61 -6.94 4.87 -11.67
CA SER A 61 -6.98 4.24 -10.35
C SER A 61 -6.11 4.95 -9.32
N LYS A 62 -4.95 5.47 -9.72
CA LYS A 62 -4.11 6.30 -8.84
C LYS A 62 -4.83 7.57 -8.43
N LEU A 63 -5.39 8.33 -9.38
CA LEU A 63 -6.17 9.55 -9.11
C LEU A 63 -7.30 9.31 -8.11
N ILE A 64 -8.11 8.28 -8.36
CA ILE A 64 -9.20 7.88 -7.45
C ILE A 64 -8.65 7.59 -6.06
N SER A 65 -7.63 6.74 -5.96
CA SER A 65 -7.08 6.33 -4.67
C SER A 65 -6.42 7.48 -3.92
N THR A 66 -5.83 8.46 -4.61
CA THR A 66 -5.26 9.65 -3.97
C THR A 66 -6.38 10.47 -3.34
N TYR A 67 -7.48 10.72 -4.06
CA TYR A 67 -8.62 11.42 -3.49
C TYR A 67 -9.25 10.66 -2.32
N GLU A 68 -9.52 9.37 -2.48
CA GLU A 68 -10.17 8.55 -1.45
C GLU A 68 -9.32 8.49 -0.17
N ILE A 69 -8.04 8.14 -0.28
CA ILE A 69 -7.19 7.97 0.91
C ILE A 69 -6.94 9.31 1.60
N PHE A 70 -6.50 10.33 0.85
CA PHE A 70 -6.04 11.55 1.49
C PHE A 70 -7.17 12.50 1.87
N ILE A 71 -8.23 12.59 1.06
CA ILE A 71 -9.33 13.53 1.33
C ILE A 71 -10.46 12.85 2.11
N LYS A 72 -10.88 11.63 1.74
CA LYS A 72 -12.01 10.97 2.41
C LYS A 72 -11.60 10.21 3.67
N ASP A 73 -10.53 9.43 3.61
CA ASP A 73 -10.17 8.53 4.71
C ASP A 73 -9.33 9.24 5.78
N LEU A 74 -8.39 10.09 5.36
CA LEU A 74 -7.48 10.84 6.25
C LEU A 74 -7.93 12.28 6.54
N ASP A 75 -9.03 12.74 5.94
CA ASP A 75 -9.62 14.07 6.13
C ASP A 75 -8.62 15.24 5.97
N ILE A 76 -7.70 15.10 5.02
CA ILE A 76 -6.74 16.18 4.70
C ILE A 76 -7.46 17.21 3.85
N ASP A 77 -7.26 18.48 4.17
CA ASP A 77 -7.81 19.55 3.36
C ASP A 77 -7.20 19.56 1.95
N GLU A 78 -8.02 19.90 0.94
CA GLU A 78 -7.56 19.90 -0.45
C GLU A 78 -6.38 20.82 -0.71
N THR A 79 -6.24 21.91 0.05
CA THR A 79 -5.17 22.89 -0.17
C THR A 79 -3.83 22.28 0.21
N SER A 80 -3.74 21.70 1.41
CA SER A 80 -2.55 20.97 1.87
C SER A 80 -2.21 19.80 0.94
N ALA A 81 -3.21 19.04 0.50
CA ALA A 81 -3.00 17.94 -0.44
C ALA A 81 -2.48 18.42 -1.81
N LYS A 82 -2.97 19.56 -2.32
CA LYS A 82 -2.47 20.20 -3.56
C LYS A 82 -1.04 20.73 -3.39
N GLU A 83 -0.70 21.28 -2.23
CA GLU A 83 0.66 21.76 -1.92
C GLU A 83 1.68 20.61 -1.85
N ILE A 84 1.32 19.47 -1.25
CA ILE A 84 2.14 18.26 -1.29
C ILE A 84 2.23 17.75 -2.74
N GLY A 85 1.11 17.68 -3.44
CA GLY A 85 1.05 17.33 -4.86
C GLY A 85 1.00 15.82 -5.13
N PHE A 86 0.50 15.48 -6.31
CA PHE A 86 0.11 14.13 -6.70
C PHE A 86 1.23 13.08 -6.54
N ASP A 87 2.43 13.37 -7.02
CA ASP A 87 3.53 12.40 -7.03
C ASP A 87 4.01 12.06 -5.62
N ARG A 88 4.14 13.08 -4.74
CA ARG A 88 4.61 12.90 -3.36
C ARG A 88 3.57 12.15 -2.52
N LEU A 89 2.29 12.49 -2.67
CA LEU A 89 1.19 11.74 -2.04
C LEU A 89 1.19 10.26 -2.46
N ASN A 90 1.34 9.97 -3.75
CA ASN A 90 1.40 8.59 -4.22
C ASN A 90 2.67 7.85 -3.78
N MET A 91 3.75 8.58 -3.50
CA MET A 91 5.01 8.02 -3.03
C MET A 91 4.93 7.53 -1.58
N ILE A 92 4.30 8.32 -0.69
CA ILE A 92 4.12 7.94 0.72
C ILE A 92 2.97 6.97 0.94
N ARG A 93 2.01 6.89 0.01
CA ARG A 93 0.81 6.05 0.13
C ARG A 93 1.08 4.61 0.63
N PRO A 94 2.11 3.88 0.16
CA PRO A 94 2.39 2.53 0.68
C PRO A 94 2.77 2.51 2.16
N MET A 95 3.30 3.61 2.70
CA MET A 95 3.72 3.74 4.11
C MET A 95 2.55 3.97 5.04
N LEU A 96 1.44 4.45 4.50
CA LEU A 96 0.19 4.70 5.23
C LEU A 96 -0.63 3.43 5.46
N LYS A 97 -0.22 2.32 4.83
CA LYS A 97 -0.88 1.03 5.01
C LYS A 97 -0.45 0.46 6.36
N ASP A 98 -1.42 0.22 7.24
CA ASP A 98 -1.22 -0.35 8.57
C ASP A 98 -0.35 0.52 9.50
N SER A 99 -0.24 1.83 9.23
CA SER A 99 0.50 2.79 10.06
C SER A 99 -0.37 3.38 11.16
N SER A 100 0.26 3.79 12.27
CA SER A 100 -0.42 4.55 13.32
C SER A 100 -0.79 5.96 12.83
N TYR A 101 -1.65 6.65 13.58
CA TYR A 101 -2.00 8.05 13.31
C TYR A 101 -0.75 8.95 13.32
N GLU A 102 0.17 8.70 14.26
CA GLU A 102 1.42 9.46 14.42
C GLU A 102 2.36 9.23 13.23
N GLU A 103 2.55 7.99 12.80
CA GLU A 103 3.34 7.66 11.61
C GLU A 103 2.76 8.31 10.34
N THR A 104 1.43 8.31 10.23
CA THR A 104 0.73 8.92 9.09
C THR A 104 0.99 10.43 9.02
N ALA A 105 0.84 11.13 10.15
CA ALA A 105 1.11 12.56 10.24
C ALA A 105 2.57 12.90 9.92
N GLU A 106 3.52 12.05 10.35
CA GLU A 106 4.93 12.23 10.05
C GLU A 106 5.22 12.08 8.55
N TRP A 107 4.66 11.07 7.89
CA TRP A 107 4.82 10.90 6.44
C TRP A 107 4.21 12.04 5.62
N LEU A 108 3.07 12.57 6.07
CA LEU A 108 2.45 13.74 5.44
C LEU A 108 3.33 14.99 5.56
N LYS A 109 3.89 15.22 6.75
CA LYS A 109 4.82 16.33 6.97
C LYS A 109 6.08 16.19 6.10
N ARG A 110 6.70 15.01 6.09
CA ARG A 110 7.86 14.71 5.24
C ARG A 110 7.55 14.91 3.76
N ALA A 111 6.35 14.53 3.31
CA ALA A 111 5.94 14.75 1.92
C ALA A 111 5.75 16.23 1.57
N GLY A 112 5.38 17.08 2.53
CA GLY A 112 5.32 18.53 2.35
C GLY A 112 6.72 19.16 2.28
N ASP A 113 7.60 18.77 3.19
CA ASP A 113 8.89 19.42 3.43
C ASP A 113 10.01 18.95 2.47
N LEU A 114 10.05 17.66 2.14
CA LEU A 114 11.15 17.07 1.38
C LEU A 114 10.98 17.22 -0.14
N SER A 115 12.11 17.24 -0.85
CA SER A 115 12.11 17.10 -2.30
C SER A 115 11.68 15.68 -2.71
N ALA A 116 11.19 15.54 -3.96
CA ALA A 116 10.78 14.23 -4.47
C ALA A 116 11.93 13.20 -4.58
N ALA A 117 13.19 13.64 -4.54
CA ALA A 117 14.35 12.76 -4.51
C ALA A 117 14.59 12.23 -3.09
N GLU A 118 14.66 13.14 -2.11
CA GLU A 118 14.86 12.80 -0.68
C GLU A 118 13.71 11.94 -0.15
N LEU A 119 12.46 12.31 -0.45
CA LEU A 119 11.28 11.53 -0.05
C LEU A 119 11.32 10.10 -0.60
N ARG A 120 11.86 9.92 -1.82
CA ARG A 120 11.98 8.59 -2.44
C ARG A 120 13.00 7.73 -1.70
N GLU A 121 14.11 8.32 -1.29
CA GLU A 121 15.14 7.64 -0.51
C GLU A 121 14.59 7.26 0.88
N GLU A 122 13.92 8.18 1.58
CA GLU A 122 13.33 7.89 2.88
C GLU A 122 12.25 6.80 2.82
N VAL A 123 11.36 6.84 1.82
CA VAL A 123 10.34 5.80 1.63
C VAL A 123 11.00 4.45 1.32
N LYS A 124 12.09 4.44 0.56
CA LYS A 124 12.84 3.20 0.28
C LYS A 124 13.47 2.65 1.56
N ASP A 125 14.17 3.48 2.32
CA ASP A 125 14.82 3.08 3.58
C ASP A 125 13.81 2.61 4.61
N ALA A 126 12.66 3.27 4.72
CA ALA A 126 11.57 2.84 5.61
C ALA A 126 10.97 1.50 5.19
N ARG A 127 10.85 1.25 3.87
CA ARG A 127 10.40 -0.05 3.36
C ARG A 127 11.40 -1.17 3.63
N ASP A 128 12.68 -0.88 3.41
CA ASP A 128 13.75 -1.85 3.64
C ASP A 128 13.85 -2.15 5.14
N LYS A 129 13.73 -1.14 6.02
CA LYS A 129 13.62 -1.34 7.48
C LYS A 129 12.37 -2.12 7.89
N LYS A 130 11.18 -1.81 7.37
CA LYS A 130 9.95 -2.58 7.66
C LYS A 130 10.09 -4.03 7.18
N LYS A 131 10.77 -4.26 6.06
CA LYS A 131 11.07 -5.61 5.56
C LYS A 131 12.06 -6.33 6.46
N ASP A 132 13.12 -5.67 6.90
CA ASP A 132 14.11 -6.25 7.81
C ASP A 132 13.55 -6.50 9.23
N MET A 133 12.63 -5.65 9.71
CA MET A 133 11.87 -5.82 10.95
C MET A 133 10.80 -6.92 10.84
N SER A 134 10.14 -7.05 9.69
CA SER A 134 9.21 -8.15 9.41
C SER A 134 9.92 -9.51 9.34
N LYS A 135 11.22 -9.52 9.07
CA LYS A 135 12.04 -10.73 9.05
C LYS A 135 12.53 -11.19 10.44
N THR A 136 12.32 -10.44 11.52
CA THR A 136 13.28 -10.54 12.65
C THR A 136 12.97 -11.56 13.75
N MET A 137 11.71 -11.93 14.03
CA MET A 137 11.43 -12.88 15.12
C MET A 137 10.54 -14.06 14.69
N LYS A 138 9.47 -13.78 13.94
CA LYS A 138 8.58 -14.83 13.42
C LYS A 138 9.28 -15.74 12.41
N GLU A 139 10.09 -15.18 11.51
CA GLU A 139 10.88 -15.97 10.56
C GLU A 139 11.99 -16.76 11.28
N VAL A 140 12.73 -16.13 12.19
CA VAL A 140 13.76 -16.81 13.00
C VAL A 140 13.17 -17.97 13.80
N LEU A 141 12.02 -17.77 14.46
CA LEU A 141 11.32 -18.84 15.18
C LEU A 141 10.89 -19.97 14.23
N THR A 142 10.35 -19.61 13.07
CA THR A 142 9.88 -20.59 12.07
C THR A 142 11.05 -21.40 11.50
N ASP A 143 12.16 -20.73 11.16
CA ASP A 143 13.36 -21.36 10.60
C ASP A 143 14.02 -22.28 11.62
N GLN A 144 14.19 -21.84 12.86
CA GLN A 144 14.71 -22.67 13.97
C GLN A 144 13.81 -23.88 14.22
N TYR A 145 12.50 -23.69 14.21
CA TYR A 145 11.54 -24.78 14.40
C TYR A 145 11.63 -25.80 13.27
N LEU A 146 11.64 -25.34 12.01
CA LEU A 146 11.73 -26.22 10.84
C LEU A 146 13.06 -26.97 10.81
N GLU A 147 14.18 -26.31 11.11
CA GLU A 147 15.50 -26.95 11.19
C GLU A 147 15.54 -28.03 12.27
N ARG A 148 14.99 -27.76 13.45
CA ARG A 148 14.86 -28.74 14.53
C ARG A 148 14.01 -29.94 14.11
N MET A 149 12.91 -29.72 13.39
CA MET A 149 12.01 -30.78 12.93
C MET A 149 12.65 -31.63 11.83
N VAL A 150 13.30 -31.01 10.84
CA VAL A 150 14.07 -31.69 9.78
C VAL A 150 15.14 -32.58 10.41
N THR A 151 15.85 -32.08 11.41
CA THR A 151 16.88 -32.83 12.15
C THR A 151 16.28 -33.98 12.96
N PHE A 152 15.21 -33.72 13.72
CA PHE A 152 14.53 -34.72 14.55
C PHE A 152 13.97 -35.87 13.72
N PHE A 153 13.32 -35.56 12.60
CA PHE A 153 12.78 -36.57 11.67
C PHE A 153 13.82 -37.12 10.70
N ASN A 154 15.06 -36.62 10.76
CA ASN A 154 16.18 -36.92 9.87
C ASN A 154 15.75 -37.02 8.39
N CYS A 155 15.12 -35.96 7.89
CA CYS A 155 14.51 -35.99 6.56
C CYS A 155 14.59 -34.62 5.88
N SER A 156 14.39 -34.58 4.56
CA SER A 156 14.32 -33.31 3.84
C SER A 156 13.07 -32.51 4.23
N THR A 157 13.08 -31.20 4.01
CA THR A 157 11.89 -30.34 4.22
C THR A 157 10.67 -30.83 3.46
N LYS A 158 10.85 -31.37 2.25
CA LYS A 158 9.75 -31.92 1.44
C LYS A 158 9.11 -33.13 2.12
N GLU A 159 9.94 -33.99 2.72
CA GLU A 159 9.49 -35.16 3.46
C GLU A 159 8.87 -34.78 4.81
N LEU A 160 9.40 -33.77 5.49
CA LEU A 160 8.80 -33.21 6.70
C LEU A 160 7.37 -32.71 6.42
N ASN A 161 7.17 -31.97 5.33
CA ASN A 161 5.85 -31.47 4.94
C ASN A 161 4.86 -32.62 4.68
N PHE A 162 5.32 -33.71 4.07
CA PHE A 162 4.48 -34.90 3.88
C PHE A 162 4.07 -35.53 5.22
N LYS A 163 5.01 -35.68 6.17
CA LYS A 163 4.71 -36.20 7.51
C LYS A 163 3.76 -35.30 8.30
N LEU A 164 3.94 -33.99 8.22
CA LEU A 164 3.03 -33.02 8.85
C LEU A 164 1.62 -33.08 8.23
N ALA A 165 1.52 -33.25 6.91
CA ALA A 165 0.23 -33.44 6.24
C ALA A 165 -0.50 -34.69 6.74
N LEU A 166 0.21 -35.81 6.93
CA LEU A 166 -0.36 -37.02 7.54
C LEU A 166 -0.82 -36.77 8.99
N TYR A 167 -0.04 -36.03 9.77
CA TYR A 167 -0.39 -35.71 11.15
C TYR A 167 -1.67 -34.86 11.25
N PHE A 168 -1.82 -33.87 10.37
CA PHE A 168 -2.98 -32.97 10.38
C PHE A 168 -4.19 -33.49 9.60
N GLN A 169 -4.07 -34.61 8.86
CA GLN A 169 -5.08 -35.09 7.92
C GLN A 169 -6.47 -35.22 8.55
N ASP A 170 -6.57 -35.79 9.75
CA ASP A 170 -7.83 -36.05 10.44
C ASP A 170 -8.05 -35.10 11.64
N SER A 171 -7.27 -34.02 11.72
CA SER A 171 -7.36 -33.08 12.83
C SER A 171 -8.52 -32.09 12.68
N ASP A 172 -9.12 -31.69 13.80
CA ASP A 172 -10.12 -30.63 13.82
C ASP A 172 -9.49 -29.25 13.60
N LEU A 173 -9.71 -28.71 12.40
CA LEU A 173 -9.15 -27.43 11.97
C LEU A 173 -9.67 -26.24 12.78
N GLU A 174 -10.89 -26.29 13.30
CA GLU A 174 -11.44 -25.19 14.11
C GLU A 174 -10.78 -25.14 15.51
N SER A 175 -10.61 -26.31 16.14
CA SER A 175 -9.85 -26.41 17.39
C SER A 175 -8.38 -25.98 17.23
N ILE A 176 -7.73 -26.40 16.13
CA ILE A 176 -6.37 -25.98 15.80
C ILE A 176 -6.32 -24.46 15.61
N ARG A 177 -7.24 -23.89 14.83
CA ARG A 177 -7.29 -22.45 14.55
C ARG A 177 -7.40 -21.63 15.84
N LYS A 178 -8.31 -22.03 16.73
CA LYS A 178 -8.47 -21.37 18.04
C LYS A 178 -7.18 -21.42 18.85
N THR A 179 -6.54 -22.59 18.92
CA THR A 179 -5.28 -22.79 19.63
C THR A 179 -4.15 -21.95 19.05
N VAL A 180 -4.04 -21.87 17.72
CA VAL A 180 -3.03 -21.06 17.03
C VAL A 180 -3.23 -19.57 17.31
N LEU A 181 -4.47 -19.08 17.25
CA LEU A 181 -4.77 -17.67 17.54
C LEU A 181 -4.44 -17.29 18.99
N GLU A 182 -4.78 -18.15 19.96
CA GLU A 182 -4.42 -17.92 21.37
C GLU A 182 -2.91 -17.87 21.58
N ARG A 183 -2.14 -18.73 20.89
CA ARG A 183 -0.67 -18.75 20.98
C ARG A 183 -0.01 -17.59 20.25
N GLN A 184 -0.52 -17.20 19.08
CA GLN A 184 -0.04 -16.05 18.33
C GLN A 184 -0.22 -14.77 19.15
N ARG A 185 -1.40 -14.60 19.75
CA ARG A 185 -1.69 -13.45 20.60
C ARG A 185 -0.76 -13.37 21.83
N LYS A 186 -0.53 -14.49 22.52
CA LYS A 186 0.42 -14.53 23.64
C LYS A 186 1.84 -14.19 23.23
N PHE A 187 2.29 -14.73 22.09
CA PHE A 187 3.61 -14.44 21.56
C PHE A 187 3.77 -12.95 21.24
N GLU A 188 2.76 -12.34 20.60
CA GLU A 188 2.74 -10.91 20.28
C GLU A 188 2.76 -10.05 21.55
N GLU A 189 1.92 -10.37 22.55
CA GLU A 189 1.91 -9.70 23.87
C GLU A 189 3.28 -9.81 24.58
N GLU A 190 3.95 -10.97 24.55
CA GLU A 190 5.28 -11.17 25.16
C GLU A 190 6.38 -10.38 24.44
N THR A 191 6.36 -10.32 23.10
CA THR A 191 7.35 -9.54 22.32
C THR A 191 7.13 -8.03 22.32
N GLU A 192 5.94 -7.53 22.68
CA GLU A 192 5.67 -6.09 22.83
C GLU A 192 6.05 -5.55 24.21
N THR A 193 6.33 -6.42 25.18
CA THR A 193 6.67 -6.04 26.57
C THR A 193 8.18 -6.01 26.84
N GLU A 194 9.02 -6.40 25.87
CA GLU A 194 10.49 -6.29 25.87
C GLU A 194 10.99 -5.08 25.07
#